data_AF-A0A2T9Z7J9-F1
#
_entry.id   AF-A0A2T9Z7J9-F1
#
_cell.length_a   1.000
_cell.length_b   1.000
_cell.length_c   1.000
_cell.angle_alpha   90.00
_cell.angle_beta   90.00
_cell.angle_gamma   90.00
#
_symmetry.space_group_name_H-M   'P 1'
#
loop_
_entity.id
_entity.type
_entity.pdbx_description
1 polymer ?
#
loop_
_entity_poly.entity_id
_entity_poly.type
_entity_poly.pdbx_seq_one_letter_code
_entity_poly.pdbx_strand_id
1 'polypeptide(L)'
;DLNAKLLGVFPPAESESNNIFDEIELISSNPDPQTLVQRLEEDFNYLINYLLKKSPSLQSVYRYLSYRIDIIQCNICTHNCSSFSAIQILERIVRYRIISIHIMNEASGFEVQKEFGKLQFTLNFLVGLYNFYRDRYKIFSPLTENESEMWSYYIVANMFSLNEESTQSIGPKMLKTDAIQRALEIFRIADSVLFCSRTSKSVDVPLLERTVIKFFAQVSNFKTPFLLACVAEYYFDVIRCLTLRALYTPTFSTCKKEYSIFKLSFMLGFQNIQECKLYFSLLNSNAACSSVELQVKNNEKSNSESK
;
A
#
# COMPACT_ATOMS: atom_id res chain seq x y z
N ASP A 1 -4.85 18.03 11.15
CA ASP A 1 -3.42 18.29 11.43
C ASP A 1 -2.46 17.13 11.18
N LEU A 2 -2.72 15.89 11.61
CA LEU A 2 -1.81 14.75 11.37
C LEU A 2 -1.62 14.44 9.87
N ASN A 3 -2.70 14.50 9.09
CA ASN A 3 -2.70 14.25 7.64
C ASN A 3 -1.87 15.29 6.85
N ALA A 4 -1.76 16.53 7.34
CA ALA A 4 -0.98 17.57 6.69
C ALA A 4 0.52 17.44 7.01
N LYS A 5 0.88 17.00 8.22
CA LYS A 5 2.29 16.72 8.59
C LYS A 5 2.87 15.53 7.84
N LEU A 6 2.06 14.50 7.57
CA LEU A 6 2.46 13.34 6.76
C LEU A 6 2.68 13.67 5.27
N LEU A 7 2.21 14.82 4.80
CA LEU A 7 2.32 15.28 3.41
C LEU A 7 3.42 16.33 3.19
N GLY A 8 4.21 16.68 4.21
CA GLY A 8 5.37 17.58 4.08
C GLY A 8 5.02 19.04 3.75
N VAL A 9 4.13 19.67 4.52
CA VAL A 9 3.66 21.05 4.29
C VAL A 9 4.64 22.10 4.85
N PHE A 10 5.12 23.02 3.99
CA PHE A 10 5.65 24.34 4.36
C PHE A 10 4.56 25.42 4.18
N PRO A 11 4.60 26.56 4.90
CA PRO A 11 3.50 27.53 4.88
C PRO A 11 3.44 28.28 3.53
N PRO A 12 2.25 28.55 2.98
CA PRO A 12 2.11 29.43 1.83
C PRO A 12 2.18 30.89 2.26
N ALA A 13 2.76 31.74 1.39
CA ALA A 13 2.61 33.19 1.46
C ALA A 13 1.13 33.56 1.23
N GLU A 14 0.65 34.53 2.01
CA GLU A 14 -0.70 35.06 1.92
C GLU A 14 -0.94 35.76 0.59
N SER A 15 -1.99 35.37 -0.15
CA SER A 15 -2.75 36.30 -0.98
C SER A 15 -4.13 35.76 -1.28
N GLU A 16 -5.06 36.70 -1.41
CA GLU A 16 -6.49 36.58 -1.20
C GLU A 16 -7.25 35.81 -2.29
N SER A 17 -8.42 35.33 -1.85
CA SER A 17 -9.49 34.73 -2.63
C SER A 17 -9.89 35.54 -3.86
N ASN A 18 -10.20 34.84 -4.96
CA ASN A 18 -11.43 35.09 -5.72
C ASN A 18 -11.85 33.86 -6.52
N ASN A 19 -13.17 33.71 -6.62
CA ASN A 19 -13.96 32.67 -7.29
C ASN A 19 -13.29 31.98 -8.50
N ILE A 20 -13.06 30.67 -8.42
CA ILE A 20 -12.80 29.78 -9.56
C ILE A 20 -13.53 28.45 -9.31
N PHE A 21 -14.85 28.48 -9.41
CA PHE A 21 -15.62 27.29 -9.75
C PHE A 21 -16.07 27.50 -11.18
N ASP A 22 -15.69 26.55 -12.03
CA ASP A 22 -15.91 26.47 -13.48
C ASP A 22 -14.76 26.99 -14.35
N GLU A 23 -14.42 26.15 -15.35
CA GLU A 23 -13.37 26.26 -16.38
C GLU A 23 -11.95 25.80 -16.02
N ILE A 24 -11.70 24.50 -16.22
CA ILE A 24 -10.42 24.06 -16.80
C ILE A 24 -10.72 23.72 -18.25
N GLU A 25 -10.47 24.68 -19.12
CA GLU A 25 -10.49 24.50 -20.57
C GLU A 25 -9.57 23.34 -20.99
N LEU A 26 -9.99 22.61 -22.03
CA LEU A 26 -9.10 21.81 -22.86
C LEU A 26 -7.87 22.66 -23.21
N ILE A 27 -6.66 22.18 -22.88
CA ILE A 27 -5.40 22.84 -23.20
C ILE A 27 -5.31 23.08 -24.72
N SER A 28 -5.60 24.32 -25.12
CA SER A 28 -5.31 24.88 -26.44
C SER A 28 -3.88 25.43 -26.43
N SER A 29 -3.11 25.07 -27.45
CA SER A 29 -1.70 25.44 -27.73
C SER A 29 -0.66 24.84 -26.76
N ASN A 30 0.32 24.11 -27.31
CA ASN A 30 1.44 23.46 -26.60
C ASN A 30 2.05 24.39 -25.52
N PRO A 31 1.71 24.22 -24.23
CA PRO A 31 2.36 24.98 -23.19
C PRO A 31 3.78 24.45 -23.01
N ASP A 32 4.72 25.35 -22.75
CA ASP A 32 6.08 24.96 -22.36
C ASP A 32 6.00 24.00 -21.14
N PRO A 33 6.64 22.81 -21.19
CA PRO A 33 6.54 21.81 -20.13
C PRO A 33 6.88 22.32 -18.73
N GLN A 34 7.74 23.34 -18.60
CA GLN A 34 8.06 23.92 -17.30
C GLN A 34 6.88 24.74 -16.73
N THR A 35 6.26 25.57 -17.57
CA THR A 35 5.09 26.37 -17.20
C THR A 35 3.90 25.48 -16.85
N LEU A 36 3.72 24.37 -17.56
CA LEU A 36 2.68 23.38 -17.24
C LEU A 36 2.90 22.80 -15.84
N VAL A 37 4.11 22.34 -15.53
CA VAL A 37 4.40 21.72 -14.22
C VAL A 37 4.19 22.69 -13.07
N GLN A 38 4.55 23.97 -13.23
CA GLN A 38 4.29 25.01 -12.22
C GLN A 38 2.79 25.15 -11.91
N ARG A 39 1.94 25.25 -12.95
CA ARG A 39 0.48 25.31 -12.77
C ARG A 39 -0.07 24.06 -12.09
N LEU A 40 0.41 22.87 -12.50
CA LEU A 40 0.01 21.61 -11.88
C LEU A 40 0.42 21.53 -10.40
N GLU A 41 1.56 22.13 -10.04
CA GLU A 41 2.02 22.21 -8.66
C GLU A 41 1.11 23.12 -7.82
N GLU A 42 0.74 24.29 -8.34
CA GLU A 42 -0.21 25.22 -7.72
C GLU A 42 -1.57 24.55 -7.50
N ASP A 43 -2.11 23.89 -8.53
CA ASP A 43 -3.35 23.12 -8.47
C ASP A 43 -3.28 22.01 -7.40
N PHE A 44 -2.20 21.24 -7.39
CA PHE A 44 -2.01 20.17 -6.41
C PHE A 44 -1.92 20.73 -4.98
N ASN A 45 -1.20 21.84 -4.79
CA ASN A 45 -1.11 22.52 -3.52
C ASN A 45 -2.47 23.03 -3.04
N TYR A 46 -3.30 23.57 -3.93
CA TYR A 46 -4.66 23.98 -3.59
C TYR A 46 -5.52 22.77 -3.15
N LEU A 47 -5.49 21.66 -3.90
CA LEU A 47 -6.24 20.44 -3.58
C LEU A 47 -5.88 19.89 -2.18
N ILE A 48 -4.59 19.82 -1.87
CA ILE A 48 -4.10 19.22 -0.62
C ILE A 48 -4.14 20.21 0.56
N ASN A 49 -3.65 21.43 0.39
CA ASN A 49 -3.47 22.35 1.52
C ASN A 49 -4.75 23.11 1.87
N TYR A 50 -5.61 23.35 0.87
CA TYR A 50 -6.84 24.10 1.07
C TYR A 50 -8.06 23.19 1.12
N LEU A 51 -8.32 22.42 0.05
CA LEU A 51 -9.55 21.63 -0.03
C LEU A 51 -9.59 20.50 0.99
N LEU A 52 -8.54 19.67 1.07
CA LEU A 52 -8.50 18.60 2.06
C LEU A 52 -8.51 19.12 3.50
N LYS A 53 -7.89 20.28 3.77
CA LYS A 53 -7.86 20.89 5.12
C LYS A 53 -9.21 21.48 5.55
N LYS A 54 -9.96 22.07 4.61
CA LYS A 54 -11.30 22.65 4.88
C LYS A 54 -12.42 21.61 4.91
N SER A 55 -12.17 20.42 4.38
CA SER A 55 -13.18 19.37 4.30
C SER A 55 -13.39 18.68 5.65
N PRO A 56 -14.64 18.28 5.98
CA PRO A 56 -14.93 17.61 7.25
C PRO A 56 -14.30 16.22 7.33
N SER A 57 -14.16 15.53 6.20
CA SER A 57 -13.47 14.23 6.11
C SER A 57 -12.90 14.01 4.71
N LEU A 58 -11.92 13.13 4.57
CA LEU A 58 -11.45 12.70 3.25
C LEU A 58 -12.60 12.04 2.47
N GLN A 59 -13.43 11.24 3.15
CA GLN A 59 -14.58 10.56 2.57
C GLN A 59 -15.52 11.50 1.79
N SER A 60 -15.78 12.70 2.30
CA SER A 60 -16.71 13.64 1.66
C SER A 60 -16.18 14.23 0.36
N VAL A 61 -14.85 14.32 0.20
CA VAL A 61 -14.21 14.96 -0.95
C VAL A 61 -13.37 14.02 -1.80
N TYR A 62 -13.23 12.75 -1.39
CA TYR A 62 -12.35 11.76 -2.00
C TYR A 62 -12.58 11.63 -3.51
N ARG A 63 -13.83 11.50 -3.96
CA ARG A 63 -14.15 11.33 -5.38
C ARG A 63 -13.67 12.52 -6.21
N TYR A 64 -13.87 13.73 -5.70
CA TYR A 64 -13.42 14.96 -6.38
C TYR A 64 -11.89 15.09 -6.37
N LEU A 65 -11.26 14.89 -5.22
CA LEU A 65 -9.80 14.96 -5.08
C LEU A 65 -9.10 13.92 -5.94
N SER A 66 -9.56 12.66 -5.88
CA SER A 66 -9.01 11.58 -6.69
C SER A 66 -9.13 11.90 -8.18
N TYR A 67 -10.28 12.42 -8.63
CA TYR A 67 -10.46 12.79 -10.03
C TYR A 67 -9.49 13.90 -10.46
N ARG A 68 -9.35 14.97 -9.66
CA ARG A 68 -8.44 16.08 -9.96
C ARG A 68 -6.97 15.64 -9.94
N ILE A 69 -6.60 14.78 -9.00
CA ILE A 69 -5.24 14.20 -8.91
C ILE A 69 -4.95 13.28 -10.09
N ASP A 70 -5.93 12.47 -10.51
CA ASP A 70 -5.81 11.63 -11.71
C ASP A 70 -5.55 12.51 -12.95
N ILE A 71 -6.23 13.66 -13.09
CA ILE A 71 -5.97 14.63 -14.18
C ILE A 71 -4.55 15.19 -14.10
N ILE A 72 -4.09 15.62 -12.92
CA ILE A 72 -2.73 16.16 -12.75
C ILE A 72 -1.68 15.12 -13.17
N GLN A 73 -1.83 13.89 -12.70
CA GLN A 73 -0.93 12.80 -13.07
C GLN A 73 -0.98 12.51 -14.59
N CYS A 74 -2.17 12.45 -15.18
CA CYS A 74 -2.33 12.26 -16.62
C CYS A 74 -1.60 13.34 -17.42
N ASN A 75 -1.71 14.62 -17.03
CA ASN A 75 -0.98 15.70 -17.69
C ASN A 75 0.54 15.50 -17.62
N ILE A 76 1.08 15.14 -16.44
CA ILE A 76 2.51 14.85 -16.28
C ILE A 76 2.96 13.70 -17.21
N CYS A 77 2.19 12.61 -17.24
CA CYS A 77 2.51 11.44 -18.05
C CYS A 77 2.39 11.73 -19.55
N THR A 78 1.30 12.35 -20.01
CA THR A 78 1.05 12.62 -21.44
C THR A 78 2.06 13.59 -22.03
N HIS A 79 2.46 14.61 -21.27
CA HIS A 79 3.46 15.58 -21.71
C HIS A 79 4.91 15.15 -21.44
N ASN A 80 5.13 13.92 -20.94
CA ASN A 80 6.45 13.39 -20.56
C ASN A 80 7.25 14.37 -19.69
N CYS A 81 6.57 15.05 -18.77
CA CYS A 81 7.18 16.00 -17.86
C CYS A 81 8.13 15.26 -16.92
N SER A 82 9.43 15.45 -17.12
CA SER A 82 10.49 14.80 -16.33
C SER A 82 11.17 15.76 -15.35
N SER A 83 10.72 17.00 -15.21
CA SER A 83 11.37 17.97 -14.30
C SER A 83 11.35 17.49 -12.85
N PHE A 84 12.26 18.03 -12.03
CA PHE A 84 12.34 17.71 -10.60
C PHE A 84 11.03 18.04 -9.86
N SER A 85 10.38 19.15 -10.21
CA SER A 85 9.06 19.52 -9.67
C SER A 85 7.99 18.47 -10.03
N ALA A 86 8.01 17.91 -11.24
CA ALA A 86 7.07 16.85 -11.62
C ALA A 86 7.27 15.58 -10.78
N ILE A 87 8.53 15.21 -10.50
CA ILE A 87 8.88 14.11 -9.60
C ILE A 87 8.34 14.37 -8.19
N GLN A 88 8.51 15.57 -7.65
CA GLN A 88 8.01 15.93 -6.32
C GLN A 88 6.47 15.88 -6.23
N ILE A 89 5.76 16.31 -7.28
CA ILE A 89 4.30 16.17 -7.36
C ILE A 89 3.92 14.68 -7.33
N LEU A 90 4.56 13.83 -8.13
CA LEU A 90 4.29 12.40 -8.17
C LEU A 90 4.56 11.71 -6.83
N GLU A 91 5.66 12.05 -6.15
CA GLU A 91 5.96 11.57 -4.80
C GLU A 91 4.82 11.89 -3.82
N ARG A 92 4.26 13.10 -3.89
CA ARG A 92 3.12 13.52 -3.04
C ARG A 92 1.83 12.83 -3.45
N ILE A 93 1.59 12.60 -4.74
CA ILE A 93 0.45 11.80 -5.24
C ILE A 93 0.54 10.37 -4.70
N VAL A 94 1.72 9.75 -4.71
CA VAL A 94 1.93 8.41 -4.13
C VAL A 94 1.52 8.39 -2.66
N ARG A 95 2.02 9.33 -1.84
CA ARG A 95 1.64 9.41 -0.42
C ARG A 95 0.14 9.63 -0.22
N TYR A 96 -0.47 10.52 -1.01
CA TYR A 96 -1.92 10.74 -0.98
C TYR A 96 -2.69 9.45 -1.28
N ARG A 97 -2.28 8.70 -2.32
CA ARG A 97 -2.96 7.45 -2.70
C ARG A 97 -2.87 6.40 -1.59
N ILE A 98 -1.69 6.22 -0.99
CA ILE A 98 -1.50 5.29 0.13
C ILE A 98 -2.44 5.62 1.29
N ILE A 99 -2.46 6.90 1.70
CA ILE A 99 -3.34 7.37 2.79
C ILE A 99 -4.81 7.18 2.42
N SER A 100 -5.17 7.50 1.17
CA SER A 100 -6.55 7.39 0.71
C SER A 100 -7.03 5.94 0.70
N ILE A 101 -6.19 5.00 0.23
CA ILE A 101 -6.53 3.57 0.25
C ILE A 101 -6.78 3.11 1.69
N HIS A 102 -5.90 3.47 2.63
CA HIS A 102 -6.04 3.11 4.03
C HIS A 102 -7.34 3.68 4.65
N ILE A 103 -7.61 4.97 4.48
CA ILE A 103 -8.79 5.63 5.08
C ILE A 103 -10.10 5.17 4.44
N MET A 104 -10.11 4.94 3.13
CA MET A 104 -11.32 4.65 2.37
C MET A 104 -11.63 3.15 2.29
N ASN A 105 -10.78 2.26 2.81
CA ASN A 105 -10.93 0.81 2.72
C ASN A 105 -12.30 0.32 3.24
N GLU A 106 -12.81 0.95 4.29
CA GLU A 106 -14.10 0.62 4.92
C GLU A 106 -15.31 1.34 4.27
N ALA A 107 -15.06 2.20 3.29
CA ALA A 107 -16.10 3.00 2.68
C ALA A 107 -16.92 2.21 1.64
N SER A 108 -18.25 2.38 1.69
CA SER A 108 -19.15 1.75 0.72
C SER A 108 -18.86 2.20 -0.71
N GLY A 109 -18.66 1.24 -1.62
CA GLY A 109 -18.42 1.49 -3.03
C GLY A 109 -16.99 1.93 -3.38
N PHE A 110 -16.05 1.82 -2.42
CA PHE A 110 -14.63 2.02 -2.69
C PHE A 110 -14.00 0.76 -3.32
N GLU A 111 -13.39 0.90 -4.50
CA GLU A 111 -12.76 -0.19 -5.22
C GLU A 111 -11.26 -0.24 -4.91
N VAL A 112 -10.89 -0.87 -3.79
CA VAL A 112 -9.50 -0.96 -3.30
C VAL A 112 -8.53 -1.44 -4.38
N GLN A 113 -8.88 -2.50 -5.11
CA GLN A 113 -8.04 -3.07 -6.18
C GLN A 113 -7.74 -2.07 -7.29
N LYS A 114 -8.73 -1.27 -7.68
CA LYS A 114 -8.57 -0.26 -8.74
C LYS A 114 -7.67 0.88 -8.29
N GLU A 115 -7.87 1.38 -7.07
CA GLU A 115 -7.05 2.47 -6.52
C GLU A 115 -5.63 2.01 -6.22
N PHE A 116 -5.45 0.77 -5.76
CA PHE A 116 -4.14 0.16 -5.63
C PHE A 116 -3.43 -0.02 -6.98
N GLY A 117 -4.17 -0.37 -8.04
CA GLY A 117 -3.65 -0.39 -9.41
C GLY A 117 -3.15 0.98 -9.89
N LYS A 118 -3.85 2.07 -9.54
CA LYS A 118 -3.37 3.44 -9.82
C LYS A 118 -2.11 3.79 -9.01
N LEU A 119 -2.03 3.35 -7.74
CA LEU A 119 -0.83 3.50 -6.93
C LEU A 119 0.37 2.79 -7.58
N GLN A 120 0.22 1.52 -7.97
CA GLN A 120 1.25 0.75 -8.67
C GLN A 120 1.67 1.44 -9.97
N PHE A 121 0.72 1.90 -10.78
CA PHE A 121 1.02 2.64 -12.01
C PHE A 121 1.86 3.89 -11.73
N THR A 122 1.49 4.68 -10.70
CA THR A 122 2.22 5.88 -10.31
C THR A 122 3.65 5.56 -9.86
N LEU A 123 3.82 4.53 -9.03
CA LEU A 123 5.12 4.07 -8.56
C LEU A 123 6.00 3.57 -9.70
N ASN A 124 5.44 2.79 -10.64
CA ASN A 124 6.16 2.30 -11.81
C ASN A 124 6.66 3.44 -12.69
N PHE A 125 5.80 4.44 -12.93
CA PHE A 125 6.17 5.63 -13.70
C PHE A 125 7.28 6.43 -13.00
N LEU A 126 7.13 6.66 -11.69
CA LEU A 126 8.10 7.41 -10.89
C LEU A 126 9.48 6.71 -10.82
N VAL A 127 9.50 5.39 -10.61
CA VAL A 127 10.74 4.58 -10.68
C VAL A 127 11.35 4.62 -12.08
N GLY A 128 10.53 4.57 -13.12
CA GLY A 128 10.97 4.75 -14.50
C GLY A 128 11.67 6.10 -14.72
N LEU A 129 11.14 7.18 -14.16
CA LEU A 129 11.78 8.50 -14.20
C LEU A 129 13.12 8.51 -13.46
N TYR A 130 13.19 7.94 -12.24
CA TYR A 130 14.46 7.85 -11.51
C TYR A 130 15.53 7.09 -12.30
N ASN A 131 15.15 5.95 -12.89
CA ASN A 131 16.05 5.14 -13.72
C ASN A 131 16.47 5.89 -15.00
N PHE A 132 15.55 6.60 -15.66
CA PHE A 132 15.88 7.45 -16.81
C PHE A 132 16.94 8.51 -16.46
N TYR A 133 16.79 9.20 -15.33
CA TYR A 133 17.79 10.17 -14.86
C TYR A 133 19.11 9.50 -14.50
N ARG A 134 19.06 8.37 -13.81
CA ARG A 134 20.22 7.56 -13.43
C ARG A 134 21.03 7.16 -14.67
N ASP A 135 20.37 6.68 -15.71
CA ASP A 135 21.01 6.22 -16.94
C ASP A 135 21.55 7.37 -17.79
N ARG A 136 20.80 8.47 -17.90
CA ARG A 136 21.16 9.64 -18.69
C ARG A 136 22.32 10.43 -18.10
N TYR A 137 22.33 10.61 -16.78
CA TYR A 137 23.28 11.48 -16.09
C TYR A 137 24.33 10.71 -15.27
N LYS A 138 24.29 9.37 -15.29
CA LYS A 138 25.23 8.50 -14.55
C LYS A 138 25.30 8.84 -13.06
N ILE A 139 24.14 9.12 -12.46
CA ILE A 139 24.01 9.48 -11.06
C ILE A 139 23.97 8.21 -10.20
N PHE A 140 24.93 8.02 -9.31
CA PHE A 140 24.99 6.85 -8.41
C PHE A 140 24.50 7.15 -6.98
N SER A 141 24.02 8.37 -6.75
CA SER A 141 23.35 8.80 -5.52
C SER A 141 21.82 8.81 -5.72
N PRO A 142 21.04 9.00 -4.62
CA PRO A 142 19.63 9.35 -4.75
C PRO A 142 19.46 10.66 -5.54
N LEU A 143 18.44 10.72 -6.39
CA LEU A 143 18.04 11.91 -7.16
C LEU A 143 17.29 12.89 -6.27
N THR A 144 16.40 12.38 -5.42
CA THR A 144 15.64 13.15 -4.42
C THR A 144 15.91 12.56 -3.03
N GLU A 145 15.66 13.35 -1.98
CA GLU A 145 15.72 12.87 -0.60
C GLU A 145 14.70 11.75 -0.33
N ASN A 146 13.60 11.75 -1.09
CA ASN A 146 12.49 10.80 -0.96
C ASN A 146 12.64 9.55 -1.85
N GLU A 147 13.68 9.46 -2.69
CA GLU A 147 13.78 8.36 -3.65
C GLU A 147 13.76 6.99 -2.95
N SER A 148 14.45 6.89 -1.81
CA SER A 148 14.50 5.65 -1.01
C SER A 148 13.15 5.29 -0.41
N GLU A 149 12.35 6.29 -0.04
CA GLU A 149 10.97 6.11 0.42
C GLU A 149 10.09 5.55 -0.72
N MET A 150 10.17 6.15 -1.91
CA MET A 150 9.38 5.71 -3.08
C MET A 150 9.74 4.30 -3.51
N TRP A 151 11.03 3.95 -3.51
CA TRP A 151 11.48 2.58 -3.76
C TRP A 151 10.94 1.60 -2.71
N SER A 152 10.88 2.00 -1.44
CA SER A 152 10.32 1.14 -0.38
C SER A 152 8.84 0.81 -0.65
N TYR A 153 8.05 1.80 -1.10
CA TYR A 153 6.65 1.57 -1.49
C TYR A 153 6.56 0.72 -2.75
N TYR A 154 7.39 0.97 -3.76
CA TYR A 154 7.43 0.20 -5.00
C TYR A 154 7.69 -1.29 -4.74
N ILE A 155 8.66 -1.62 -3.87
CA ILE A 155 9.01 -3.01 -3.53
C ILE A 155 7.81 -3.73 -2.92
N VAL A 156 7.17 -3.12 -1.92
CA VAL A 156 6.03 -3.76 -1.23
C VAL A 156 4.81 -3.80 -2.16
N ALA A 157 4.51 -2.72 -2.87
CA ALA A 157 3.38 -2.63 -3.79
C ALA A 157 3.48 -3.59 -4.99
N ASN A 158 4.64 -4.15 -5.27
CA ASN A 158 4.85 -5.12 -6.34
C ASN A 158 5.37 -6.46 -5.81
N MET A 159 5.23 -6.78 -4.52
CA MET A 159 5.95 -7.92 -3.92
C MET A 159 5.66 -9.31 -4.52
N PHE A 160 4.56 -9.48 -5.24
CA PHE A 160 4.25 -10.75 -5.94
C PHE A 160 4.51 -10.71 -7.45
N SER A 161 4.94 -9.57 -7.98
CA SER A 161 5.26 -9.33 -9.39
C SER A 161 6.67 -8.73 -9.59
N LEU A 162 7.42 -8.53 -8.50
CA LEU A 162 8.75 -7.96 -8.52
C LEU A 162 9.71 -8.93 -9.21
N ASN A 163 10.33 -8.48 -10.30
CA ASN A 163 11.38 -9.23 -10.99
C ASN A 163 12.77 -8.83 -10.45
N GLU A 164 13.75 -9.72 -10.62
CA GLU A 164 15.12 -9.48 -10.17
C GLU A 164 15.72 -8.22 -10.81
N GLU A 165 15.42 -7.96 -12.08
CA GLU A 165 15.85 -6.77 -12.82
C GLU A 165 15.46 -5.46 -12.13
N SER A 166 14.22 -5.37 -11.61
CA SER A 166 13.76 -4.18 -10.88
C SER A 166 14.58 -3.96 -9.61
N THR A 167 14.96 -5.02 -8.91
CA THR A 167 15.80 -4.90 -7.70
C THR A 167 17.25 -4.54 -8.01
N GLN A 168 17.78 -4.96 -9.17
CA GLN A 168 19.13 -4.62 -9.62
C GLN A 168 19.27 -3.15 -10.00
N SER A 169 18.18 -2.51 -10.45
CA SER A 169 18.16 -1.07 -10.74
C SER A 169 18.28 -0.19 -9.48
N ILE A 170 18.03 -0.77 -8.29
CA ILE A 170 18.26 -0.10 -7.01
C ILE A 170 19.76 0.00 -6.77
N GLY A 171 20.30 1.22 -6.86
CA GLY A 171 21.73 1.44 -6.68
C GLY A 171 22.25 0.91 -5.32
N PRO A 172 23.52 0.48 -5.24
CA PRO A 172 24.07 -0.20 -4.05
C PRO A 172 24.08 0.66 -2.78
N LYS A 173 24.12 1.99 -2.93
CA LYS A 173 24.00 2.93 -1.80
C LYS A 173 22.56 2.99 -1.27
N MET A 174 21.58 2.99 -2.16
CA MET A 174 20.16 3.02 -1.80
C MET A 174 19.72 1.73 -1.15
N LEU A 175 20.24 0.58 -1.61
CA LEU A 175 20.00 -0.71 -0.97
C LEU A 175 20.34 -0.70 0.52
N LYS A 176 21.28 0.13 0.98
CA LYS A 176 21.68 0.20 2.39
C LYS A 176 20.81 1.13 3.25
N THR A 177 19.85 1.82 2.66
CA THR A 177 18.96 2.72 3.41
C THR A 177 17.94 1.94 4.23
N ASP A 178 17.61 2.45 5.41
CA ASP A 178 16.68 1.79 6.32
C ASP A 178 15.29 1.56 5.69
N ALA A 179 14.81 2.52 4.89
CA ALA A 179 13.53 2.42 4.19
C ALA A 179 13.50 1.21 3.24
N ILE A 180 14.54 1.04 2.42
CA ILE A 180 14.63 -0.08 1.47
C ILE A 180 14.86 -1.40 2.20
N GLN A 181 15.73 -1.43 3.22
CA GLN A 181 15.95 -2.63 4.01
C GLN A 181 14.65 -3.12 4.68
N ARG A 182 13.85 -2.20 5.24
CA ARG A 182 12.54 -2.54 5.82
C ARG A 182 11.59 -3.11 4.78
N ALA A 183 11.50 -2.50 3.58
CA ALA A 183 10.67 -3.03 2.51
C ALA A 183 11.13 -4.41 2.03
N LEU A 184 12.44 -4.63 1.89
CA LEU A 184 13.02 -5.92 1.52
C LEU A 184 12.76 -7.00 2.58
N GLU A 185 12.79 -6.65 3.87
CA GLU A 185 12.42 -7.56 4.95
C GLU A 185 10.94 -7.99 4.84
N ILE A 186 10.02 -7.04 4.63
CA ILE A 186 8.59 -7.33 4.41
C ILE A 186 8.41 -8.23 3.17
N PHE A 187 9.04 -7.85 2.06
CA PHE A 187 9.03 -8.60 0.80
C PHE A 187 9.50 -10.05 0.99
N ARG A 188 10.67 -10.26 1.60
CA ARG A 188 11.24 -11.61 1.81
C ARG A 188 10.35 -12.47 2.69
N ILE A 189 9.75 -11.91 3.73
CA ILE A 189 8.83 -12.65 4.60
C ILE A 189 7.57 -13.01 3.81
N ALA A 190 6.99 -12.09 3.05
CA ALA A 190 5.81 -12.34 2.22
C ALA A 190 6.06 -13.40 1.14
N ASP A 191 7.20 -13.33 0.46
CA ASP A 191 7.63 -14.33 -0.52
C ASP A 191 7.83 -15.71 0.12
N SER A 192 8.37 -15.76 1.34
CA SER A 192 8.47 -17.01 2.10
C SER A 192 7.11 -17.63 2.42
N VAL A 193 6.10 -16.81 2.78
CA VAL A 193 4.71 -17.30 2.96
C VAL A 193 4.17 -17.88 1.66
N LEU A 194 4.38 -17.18 0.54
CA LEU A 194 3.94 -17.61 -0.78
C LEU A 194 4.59 -18.93 -1.20
N PHE A 195 5.90 -19.05 -0.98
CA PHE A 195 6.67 -20.27 -1.23
C PHE A 195 6.09 -21.45 -0.43
N CYS A 196 5.91 -21.29 0.90
CA CYS A 196 5.32 -22.31 1.75
C CYS A 196 3.89 -22.71 1.31
N SER A 197 3.11 -21.79 0.74
CA SER A 197 1.75 -22.08 0.24
C SER A 197 1.73 -22.79 -1.12
N ARG A 198 2.80 -22.67 -1.92
CA ARG A 198 2.90 -23.29 -3.27
C ARG A 198 3.59 -24.65 -3.27
N THR A 199 4.42 -24.96 -2.26
CA THR A 199 5.15 -26.23 -2.20
C THR A 199 4.19 -27.40 -1.93
N SER A 200 3.98 -28.24 -2.96
CA SER A 200 3.19 -29.49 -2.88
C SER A 200 3.81 -30.56 -1.96
N LYS A 201 5.13 -30.48 -1.73
CA LYS A 201 5.88 -31.39 -0.85
C LYS A 201 5.86 -30.82 0.57
N SER A 202 5.04 -31.43 1.43
CA SER A 202 4.97 -31.23 2.90
C SER A 202 5.36 -29.83 3.40
N VAL A 203 4.38 -28.93 3.49
CA VAL A 203 4.56 -27.63 4.14
C VAL A 203 5.10 -27.81 5.57
N ASP A 204 6.21 -27.18 5.91
CA ASP A 204 6.65 -27.09 7.31
C ASP A 204 5.70 -26.12 8.05
N VAL A 205 4.66 -26.66 8.68
CA VAL A 205 3.63 -25.88 9.39
C VAL A 205 4.25 -25.00 10.49
N PRO A 206 5.12 -25.48 11.39
CA PRO A 206 5.84 -24.62 12.33
C PRO A 206 6.59 -23.46 11.66
N LEU A 207 7.24 -23.68 10.52
CA LEU A 207 7.91 -22.63 9.77
C LEU A 207 6.91 -21.61 9.20
N LEU A 208 5.82 -22.06 8.60
CA LEU A 208 4.76 -21.20 8.10
C LEU A 208 4.15 -20.34 9.22
N GLU A 209 3.75 -20.94 10.34
CA GLU A 209 3.19 -20.21 11.50
C GLU A 209 4.14 -19.10 11.95
N ARG A 210 5.42 -19.42 12.12
CA ARG A 210 6.46 -18.44 12.53
C ARG A 210 6.66 -17.34 11.49
N THR A 211 6.58 -17.68 10.20
CA THR A 211 6.81 -16.72 9.10
C THR A 211 5.65 -15.72 9.01
N VAL A 212 4.41 -16.18 9.15
CA VAL A 212 3.22 -15.32 9.14
C VAL A 212 3.17 -14.43 10.37
N ILE A 213 3.50 -14.96 11.56
CA ILE A 213 3.63 -14.13 12.77
C ILE A 213 4.70 -13.05 12.57
N LYS A 214 5.86 -13.41 11.97
CA LYS A 214 6.92 -12.45 11.64
C LYS A 214 6.46 -11.37 10.67
N PHE A 215 5.62 -11.71 9.69
CA PHE A 215 5.08 -10.73 8.73
C PHE A 215 4.30 -9.64 9.46
N PHE A 216 3.29 -10.00 10.26
CA PHE A 216 2.48 -9.02 10.99
C PHE A 216 3.29 -8.29 12.06
N ALA A 217 4.23 -8.96 12.73
CA ALA A 217 5.15 -8.32 13.67
C ALA A 217 6.08 -7.30 12.99
N GLN A 218 6.50 -7.56 11.76
CA GLN A 218 7.34 -6.65 10.99
C GLN A 218 6.55 -5.43 10.51
N VAL A 219 5.32 -5.62 10.03
CA VAL A 219 4.45 -4.52 9.58
C VAL A 219 4.06 -3.61 10.75
N SER A 220 3.76 -4.19 11.93
CA SER A 220 3.40 -3.45 13.15
C SER A 220 4.59 -2.88 13.92
N ASN A 221 5.81 -3.10 13.46
CA ASN A 221 7.02 -2.61 14.13
C ASN A 221 7.07 -1.08 14.09
N PHE A 222 7.41 -0.43 15.22
CA PHE A 222 7.51 1.03 15.31
C PHE A 222 8.54 1.65 14.35
N LYS A 223 9.52 0.88 13.86
CA LYS A 223 10.49 1.33 12.85
C LYS A 223 9.96 1.22 11.42
N THR A 224 8.83 0.56 11.20
CA THR A 224 8.18 0.49 9.88
C THR A 224 7.40 1.78 9.68
N PRO A 225 7.72 2.59 8.66
CA PRO A 225 6.99 3.83 8.41
C PRO A 225 5.50 3.53 8.20
N PHE A 226 4.63 4.39 8.74
CA PHE A 226 3.18 4.20 8.67
C PHE A 226 2.68 3.96 7.24
N LEU A 227 3.12 4.79 6.28
CA LEU A 227 2.74 4.62 4.88
C LEU A 227 3.23 3.30 4.27
N LEU A 228 4.40 2.81 4.67
CA LEU A 228 4.89 1.50 4.22
C LEU A 228 4.02 0.38 4.76
N ALA A 229 3.56 0.49 6.02
CA ALA A 229 2.61 -0.43 6.61
C ALA A 229 1.25 -0.40 5.89
N CYS A 230 0.74 0.78 5.52
CA CYS A 230 -0.48 0.92 4.73
C CYS A 230 -0.37 0.27 3.34
N VAL A 231 0.81 0.33 2.69
CA VAL A 231 1.03 -0.42 1.43
C VAL A 231 0.98 -1.92 1.66
N ALA A 232 1.58 -2.41 2.76
CA ALA A 232 1.56 -3.83 3.12
C ALA A 232 0.16 -4.34 3.50
N GLU A 233 -0.69 -3.47 4.07
CA GLU A 233 -2.07 -3.77 4.46
C GLU A 233 -2.90 -4.35 3.31
N TYR A 234 -2.70 -3.87 2.08
CA TYR A 234 -3.37 -4.38 0.88
C TYR A 234 -3.25 -5.91 0.72
N TYR A 235 -2.16 -6.49 1.23
CA TYR A 235 -1.88 -7.91 1.09
C TYR A 235 -2.28 -8.75 2.30
N PHE A 236 -2.83 -8.16 3.36
CA PHE A 236 -3.19 -8.91 4.57
C PHE A 236 -4.13 -10.07 4.25
N ASP A 237 -5.16 -9.84 3.43
CA ASP A 237 -6.10 -10.89 3.06
C ASP A 237 -5.46 -11.97 2.19
N VAL A 238 -4.55 -11.60 1.29
CA VAL A 238 -3.81 -12.57 0.48
C VAL A 238 -2.94 -13.45 1.35
N ILE A 239 -2.17 -12.85 2.28
CA ILE A 239 -1.31 -13.58 3.22
C ILE A 239 -2.15 -14.50 4.12
N ARG A 240 -3.28 -14.02 4.64
CA ARG A 240 -4.22 -14.83 5.44
C ARG A 240 -4.77 -16.02 4.64
N CYS A 241 -5.27 -15.79 3.43
CA CYS A 241 -5.76 -16.84 2.54
C CYS A 241 -4.69 -17.88 2.19
N LEU A 242 -3.48 -17.43 1.81
CA LEU A 242 -2.37 -18.33 1.48
C LEU A 242 -1.96 -19.21 2.65
N THR A 243 -1.95 -18.63 3.85
CA THR A 243 -1.65 -19.32 5.10
C THR A 243 -2.70 -20.38 5.40
N LEU A 244 -3.98 -20.01 5.37
CA LEU A 244 -5.08 -20.94 5.61
C LEU A 244 -5.06 -22.08 4.60
N ARG A 245 -4.93 -21.78 3.31
CA ARG A 245 -4.87 -22.82 2.27
C ARG A 245 -3.73 -23.81 2.53
N ALA A 246 -2.56 -23.31 2.94
CA ALA A 246 -1.41 -24.15 3.27
C ALA A 246 -1.63 -25.02 4.52
N LEU A 247 -2.28 -24.48 5.56
CA LEU A 247 -2.60 -25.21 6.79
C LEU A 247 -3.61 -26.33 6.59
N TYR A 248 -4.56 -26.16 5.67
CA TYR A 248 -5.64 -27.10 5.41
C TYR A 248 -5.45 -27.94 4.13
N THR A 249 -4.26 -27.90 3.52
CA THR A 249 -3.95 -28.75 2.37
C THR A 249 -3.97 -30.24 2.79
N PRO A 250 -4.63 -31.14 2.02
CA PRO A 250 -4.95 -32.48 2.45
C PRO A 250 -3.76 -33.44 2.69
N THR A 251 -2.54 -33.06 2.32
CA THR A 251 -1.32 -33.76 2.74
C THR A 251 -1.12 -33.74 4.26
N PHE A 252 -1.78 -32.81 4.97
CA PHE A 252 -1.80 -32.72 6.43
C PHE A 252 -3.07 -33.30 7.10
N SER A 253 -4.07 -33.79 6.35
CA SER A 253 -5.32 -34.31 6.93
C SER A 253 -5.15 -35.53 7.84
N THR A 254 -3.97 -36.17 7.83
CA THR A 254 -3.62 -37.26 8.75
C THR A 254 -3.31 -36.76 10.17
N CYS A 255 -2.95 -35.49 10.32
CA CYS A 255 -2.80 -34.80 11.60
C CYS A 255 -3.90 -33.73 11.73
N LYS A 256 -5.11 -34.13 12.13
CA LYS A 256 -6.23 -33.23 12.47
C LYS A 256 -5.86 -32.28 13.62
N LYS A 257 -5.03 -31.29 13.35
CA LYS A 257 -4.68 -30.26 14.33
C LYS A 257 -5.77 -29.21 14.28
N GLU A 258 -6.71 -29.32 15.20
CA GLU A 258 -7.72 -28.29 15.41
C GLU A 258 -7.02 -27.01 15.89
N TYR A 259 -7.25 -25.90 15.20
CA TYR A 259 -6.74 -24.60 15.62
C TYR A 259 -7.79 -23.88 16.48
N SER A 260 -7.36 -23.38 17.63
CA SER A 260 -8.21 -22.47 18.40
C SER A 260 -8.33 -21.14 17.68
N ILE A 261 -9.52 -20.51 17.75
CA ILE A 261 -9.75 -19.18 17.16
C ILE A 261 -8.78 -18.13 17.75
N PHE A 262 -8.39 -18.28 19.01
CA PHE A 262 -7.40 -17.44 19.66
C PHE A 262 -6.03 -17.53 18.98
N LYS A 263 -5.56 -18.76 18.71
CA LYS A 263 -4.28 -18.99 18.02
C LYS A 263 -4.32 -18.43 16.60
N LEU A 264 -5.42 -18.63 15.87
CA LEU A 264 -5.59 -18.09 14.52
C LEU A 264 -5.63 -16.57 14.52
N SER A 265 -6.38 -15.96 15.45
CA SER A 265 -6.46 -14.50 15.61
C SER A 265 -5.08 -13.88 15.79
N PHE A 266 -4.27 -14.46 16.68
CA PHE A 266 -2.91 -14.00 16.93
C PHE A 266 -1.98 -14.22 15.73
N MET A 267 -2.00 -15.43 15.15
CA MET A 267 -1.12 -15.79 14.04
C MET A 267 -1.40 -14.96 12.78
N LEU A 268 -2.67 -14.70 12.47
CA LEU A 268 -3.12 -14.00 11.27
C LEU A 268 -3.22 -12.48 11.43
N GLY A 269 -2.74 -11.95 12.56
CA GLY A 269 -2.67 -10.52 12.82
C GLY A 269 -4.03 -9.83 12.81
N PHE A 270 -5.09 -10.49 13.31
CA PHE A 270 -6.38 -9.84 13.52
C PHE A 270 -6.33 -8.94 14.75
N GLN A 271 -7.03 -7.80 14.71
CA GLN A 271 -7.04 -6.87 15.84
C GLN A 271 -7.81 -7.46 17.03
N ASN A 272 -8.86 -8.22 16.73
CA ASN A 272 -9.69 -8.87 17.75
C ASN A 272 -10.25 -10.21 17.25
N ILE A 273 -10.71 -11.01 18.22
CA ILE A 273 -11.25 -12.36 17.95
C ILE A 273 -12.53 -12.31 17.12
N GLN A 274 -13.33 -11.23 17.22
CA GLN A 274 -14.58 -11.10 16.49
C GLN A 274 -14.34 -10.86 14.98
N GLU A 275 -13.37 -10.03 14.63
CA GLU A 275 -12.91 -9.82 13.25
C GLU A 275 -12.46 -11.15 12.63
N CYS A 276 -11.69 -11.94 13.40
CA CYS A 276 -11.27 -13.28 13.00
C CYS A 276 -12.48 -14.22 12.76
N LYS A 277 -13.46 -14.22 13.67
CA LYS A 277 -14.71 -15.01 13.51
C LYS A 277 -15.51 -14.59 12.25
N LEU A 278 -15.67 -13.28 12.04
CA LEU A 278 -16.38 -12.73 10.88
C LEU A 278 -15.68 -13.08 9.56
N TYR A 279 -14.35 -12.96 9.53
CA TYR A 279 -13.55 -13.35 8.37
C TYR A 279 -13.77 -14.82 7.99
N PHE A 280 -13.79 -15.72 8.97
CA PHE A 280 -14.08 -17.14 8.72
C PHE A 280 -15.53 -17.40 8.30
N SER A 281 -16.51 -16.68 8.84
CA SER A 281 -17.90 -16.83 8.38
C SER A 281 -18.05 -16.41 6.92
N LEU A 282 -17.38 -15.31 6.53
CA LEU A 282 -17.38 -14.80 5.15
C LEU A 282 -16.69 -15.77 4.20
N LEU A 283 -15.55 -16.35 4.60
CA LEU A 283 -14.86 -17.37 3.80
C LEU A 283 -15.72 -18.61 3.55
N ASN A 284 -16.46 -19.07 4.56
CA ASN A 284 -17.34 -20.24 4.42
C ASN A 284 -18.58 -19.95 3.54
N SER A 285 -19.06 -18.70 3.52
CA SER A 285 -20.15 -18.29 2.63
C SER A 285 -19.71 -18.10 1.17
N ASN A 286 -18.45 -17.74 0.95
CA ASN A 286 -17.90 -17.52 -0.38
C ASN A 286 -17.33 -18.82 -0.94
N ALA A 287 -18.12 -19.50 -1.79
CA ALA A 287 -17.76 -20.77 -2.47
C ALA A 287 -16.45 -20.71 -3.31
N ALA A 288 -15.81 -19.55 -3.49
CA ALA A 288 -14.53 -19.41 -4.17
C ALA A 288 -13.33 -19.97 -3.37
N CYS A 289 -13.47 -20.18 -2.05
CA CYS A 289 -12.48 -20.87 -1.19
C CYS A 289 -12.94 -22.28 -0.76
N SER A 290 -13.86 -22.90 -1.50
CA SER A 290 -14.54 -24.18 -1.19
C SER A 290 -13.67 -25.43 -1.08
N SER A 291 -12.34 -25.31 -1.08
CA SER A 291 -11.45 -26.45 -0.75
C SER A 291 -11.08 -26.52 0.73
N VAL A 292 -11.60 -25.63 1.57
CA VAL A 292 -11.27 -25.57 3.00
C VAL A 292 -12.52 -25.66 3.87
N GLU A 293 -12.95 -26.88 4.22
CA GLU A 293 -13.89 -27.07 5.33
C GLU A 293 -13.17 -26.77 6.66
N LEU A 294 -13.36 -25.55 7.16
CA LEU A 294 -12.75 -25.08 8.41
C LEU A 294 -13.61 -25.49 9.61
N GLN A 295 -13.19 -26.53 10.35
CA GLN A 295 -13.75 -26.80 11.68
C GLN A 295 -13.09 -25.87 12.71
N VAL A 296 -13.79 -24.78 13.07
CA VAL A 296 -13.39 -23.85 14.13
C VAL A 296 -14.22 -24.13 15.39
N LYS A 297 -13.57 -24.42 16.52
CA LYS A 297 -14.26 -24.52 17.82
C LYS A 297 -14.45 -23.14 18.45
N ASN A 298 -15.70 -22.79 18.71
CA ASN A 298 -16.08 -21.71 19.64
C ASN A 298 -15.85 -22.21 21.07
N ASN A 299 -14.66 -22.00 21.63
CA ASN A 299 -14.44 -22.25 23.05
C ASN A 299 -14.94 -21.04 23.86
N GLU A 300 -16.26 -21.00 24.10
CA GLU A 300 -16.88 -20.16 25.13
C GLU A 300 -17.41 -21.08 26.24
N LYS A 301 -16.53 -21.47 27.17
CA LYS A 301 -16.84 -21.96 28.53
C LYS A 301 -15.60 -21.63 29.38
N SER A 302 -15.68 -21.04 30.57
CA SER A 302 -16.77 -20.81 31.50
C SER A 302 -16.22 -19.96 32.66
N ASN A 303 -17.00 -19.01 33.18
CA ASN A 303 -16.97 -18.66 34.61
C ASN A 303 -18.32 -18.07 35.02
N SER A 304 -19.31 -18.96 35.11
CA SER A 304 -20.47 -18.76 35.98
C SER A 304 -21.12 -20.12 36.19
N GLU A 305 -20.71 -20.82 37.24
CA GLU A 305 -21.61 -21.57 38.13
C GLU A 305 -20.83 -22.17 39.32
N SER A 306 -21.44 -22.03 40.50
CA SER A 306 -21.16 -22.69 41.79
C SER A 306 -20.06 -22.14 42.71
N LYS A 307 -20.43 -21.19 43.56
CA LYS A 307 -20.64 -21.42 45.00
C LYS A 307 -21.66 -20.44 45.56
#